data_AF-A0A077XWC0-F1
#
_entry.id   AF-A0A077XWC0-F1
#
_cell.length_a   1.000
_cell.length_b   1.000
_cell.length_c   1.000
_cell.angle_alpha   90.00
_cell.angle_beta   90.00
_cell.angle_gamma   90.00
#
_symmetry.space_group_name_H-M   'P 1'
#
loop_
_entity.id
_entity.type
_entity.pdbx_description
1 polymer ?
#
loop_
_entity_poly.entity_id
_entity_poly.type
_entity_poly.pdbx_seq_one_letter_code
_entity_poly.pdbx_strand_id
1 'polypeptide(L)'
;MPSFKKVFLFLIVLFFYKSSSCEQAPLTMMQIQKQYGGIWIDKKTSRCLQITFENVSYATITDWTRKYQSRESGDVYRAFVKNGRLVMPEDREHHAPYGEIEVKNNKLIYRTKPNGILKSSTWDKQIFTRER
;
A
#
# COMPACT_ATOMS: atom_id res chain seq x y z
N MET A 1 2.39 19.94 53.16
CA MET A 1 3.37 20.11 52.05
C MET A 1 3.63 18.74 51.42
N PRO A 2 3.27 18.50 50.15
CA PRO A 2 3.56 17.22 49.51
C PRO A 2 5.08 17.03 49.39
N SER A 3 5.57 15.88 49.85
CA SER A 3 6.98 15.51 49.80
C SER A 3 7.53 15.62 48.38
N PHE A 4 8.61 16.39 48.21
CA PHE A 4 9.26 16.70 46.93
C PHE A 4 9.53 15.45 46.07
N LYS A 5 9.78 14.30 46.72
CA LYS A 5 9.98 13.00 46.06
C LYS A 5 8.76 12.49 45.30
N LYS A 6 7.55 12.75 45.79
CA LYS A 6 6.29 12.30 45.14
C LYS A 6 5.96 13.14 43.91
N VAL A 7 6.29 14.44 43.93
CA VAL A 7 6.11 15.35 42.79
C VAL A 7 7.07 14.99 41.66
N PHE A 8 8.32 14.66 42.00
CA PHE A 8 9.35 14.30 41.03
C PHE A 8 9.02 12.99 40.29
N LEU A 9 8.49 11.98 41.00
CA LEU A 9 8.07 10.71 40.38
C LEU A 9 6.91 10.90 39.40
N PHE A 10 5.97 11.82 39.72
CA PHE A 10 4.81 12.10 38.87
C PHE A 10 5.21 12.79 37.56
N LEU A 11 6.22 13.66 37.59
CA LEU A 11 6.75 14.34 36.40
C LEU A 11 7.45 13.37 35.43
N ILE A 12 8.15 12.36 35.94
CA ILE A 12 8.82 11.35 35.10
C ILE A 12 7.79 10.48 34.37
N VAL A 13 6.72 10.06 35.03
CA VAL A 13 5.66 9.23 34.41
C VAL A 13 4.90 10.00 33.32
N LEU A 14 4.69 11.31 33.49
CA LEU A 14 4.08 12.16 32.45
C LEU A 14 4.97 12.36 31.23
N PHE A 15 6.31 12.37 31.39
CA PHE A 15 7.23 12.49 30.27
C PHE A 15 7.29 11.23 29.40
N PHE A 16 7.12 10.04 29.98
CA PHE A 16 7.08 8.78 29.21
C PHE A 16 5.79 8.59 28.40
N TYR A 17 4.68 9.23 28.78
CA TYR A 17 3.43 9.15 28.02
C TYR A 17 3.42 9.98 26.72
N LYS A 18 4.39 10.90 26.54
CA LYS A 18 4.51 11.76 25.35
C LYS A 18 5.45 11.23 24.25
N SER A 19 5.99 10.03 24.43
CA SER A 19 6.76 9.32 23.41
C SER A 19 5.82 8.27 22.82
N SER A 20 5.39 8.26 21.57
CA SER A 20 5.93 8.87 20.37
C SER A 20 4.94 8.54 19.25
N SER A 21 4.04 9.46 18.90
CA SER A 21 3.37 9.39 17.59
C SER A 21 4.36 9.91 16.58
N CYS A 22 5.23 9.03 16.08
CA CYS A 22 6.06 9.34 14.91
C CYS A 22 5.13 9.37 13.69
N GLU A 23 4.42 10.48 13.51
CA GLU A 23 3.80 10.79 12.24
C GLU A 23 4.93 10.98 11.23
N GLN A 24 5.18 9.93 10.44
CA GLN A 24 6.10 10.01 9.31
C GLN A 24 5.59 11.13 8.40
N ALA A 25 6.46 12.09 8.09
CA ALA A 25 6.13 13.15 7.14
C ALA A 25 5.54 12.52 5.87
N PRO A 26 4.46 13.11 5.31
CA PRO A 26 3.82 12.56 4.12
C PRO A 26 4.86 12.41 3.01
N LEU A 27 4.93 11.22 2.41
CA LEU A 27 5.86 10.96 1.32
C LEU A 27 5.62 11.95 0.18
N THR A 28 6.69 12.53 -0.35
CA THR A 28 6.62 13.38 -1.54
C THR A 28 6.24 12.55 -2.76
N MET A 29 5.63 13.16 -3.77
CA MET A 29 5.23 12.45 -4.97
C MET A 29 6.41 11.76 -5.67
N MET A 30 7.58 12.40 -5.70
CA MET A 30 8.80 11.83 -6.24
C MET A 30 9.25 10.57 -5.48
N GLN A 31 9.12 10.56 -4.15
CA GLN A 31 9.40 9.37 -3.34
C GLN A 31 8.40 8.24 -3.63
N ILE A 32 7.11 8.57 -3.80
CA ILE A 32 6.07 7.61 -4.17
C ILE A 32 6.36 7.01 -5.55
N GLN A 33 6.66 7.83 -6.54
CA GLN A 33 7.02 7.36 -7.88
C GLN A 33 8.22 6.42 -7.83
N LYS A 34 9.27 6.77 -7.08
CA LYS A 34 10.44 5.91 -6.90
C LYS A 34 10.10 4.60 -6.19
N GLN A 35 9.30 4.67 -5.12
CA GLN A 35 8.95 3.53 -4.27
C GLN A 35 8.07 2.52 -5.01
N TYR A 36 7.11 2.98 -5.80
CA TYR A 36 6.12 2.12 -6.47
C TYR A 36 6.44 1.84 -7.93
N GLY A 37 7.07 2.77 -8.64
CA GLY A 37 7.30 2.66 -10.08
C GLY A 37 8.19 1.49 -10.48
N GLY A 38 7.84 0.85 -11.59
CA GLY A 38 8.56 -0.30 -12.15
C GLY A 38 7.68 -1.55 -12.24
N ILE A 39 8.33 -2.69 -12.49
CA ILE A 39 7.66 -3.99 -12.61
C ILE A 39 7.83 -4.78 -11.32
N TRP A 40 6.74 -5.37 -10.86
CA TRP A 40 6.67 -6.19 -9.65
C TRP A 40 6.11 -7.56 -9.99
N ILE A 41 6.71 -8.61 -9.47
CA ILE A 41 6.34 -10.00 -9.78
C ILE A 41 6.02 -10.76 -8.50
N ASP A 42 4.87 -11.42 -8.49
CA ASP A 42 4.59 -12.51 -7.58
C ASP A 42 5.21 -13.78 -8.16
N LYS A 43 6.31 -14.23 -7.54
CA LYS A 43 7.07 -15.39 -7.98
C LYS A 43 6.30 -16.71 -7.87
N LYS A 44 5.22 -16.76 -7.09
CA LYS A 44 4.41 -17.98 -6.93
C LYS A 44 3.43 -18.16 -8.07
N THR A 45 2.82 -17.07 -8.52
CA THR A 45 1.74 -17.08 -9.51
C THR A 45 2.19 -16.63 -10.90
N SER A 46 3.40 -16.06 -11.01
CA SER A 46 3.89 -15.36 -12.20
C SER A 46 3.03 -14.17 -12.62
N ARG A 47 2.20 -13.66 -11.70
CA ARG A 47 1.47 -12.40 -11.87
C ARG A 47 2.44 -11.22 -11.77
N CYS A 48 2.26 -10.26 -12.65
CA CYS A 48 3.11 -9.10 -12.84
C CYS A 48 2.25 -7.84 -12.71
N LEU A 49 2.79 -6.84 -12.03
CA LEU A 49 2.22 -5.49 -11.97
C LEU A 49 3.28 -4.52 -12.48
N GLN A 50 3.01 -3.82 -13.58
CA GLN A 50 3.77 -2.66 -13.98
C GLN A 50 3.05 -1.42 -13.47
N ILE A 51 3.77 -0.61 -12.68
CA ILE A 51 3.24 0.63 -12.14
C ILE A 51 3.99 1.80 -12.78
N THR A 52 3.25 2.66 -13.45
CA THR A 52 3.76 3.89 -14.06
C THR A 52 2.99 5.09 -13.53
N PHE A 53 3.61 6.27 -13.60
CA PHE A 53 3.00 7.53 -13.21
C PHE A 53 3.11 8.47 -14.40
N GLU A 54 1.98 8.76 -15.04
CA GLU A 54 1.90 9.72 -16.14
C GLU A 54 1.84 11.16 -15.60
N ASN A 55 1.31 11.33 -14.39
CA ASN A 55 1.19 12.60 -13.70
C ASN A 55 1.22 12.40 -12.17
N VAL A 56 0.97 13.47 -11.42
CA VAL A 56 0.97 13.47 -9.95
C VAL A 56 -0.36 12.98 -9.35
N SER A 57 -1.41 12.81 -10.15
CA SER A 57 -2.77 12.56 -9.69
C SER A 57 -3.09 11.07 -9.55
N TYR A 58 -2.53 10.22 -10.43
CA TYR A 58 -2.76 8.77 -10.38
C TYR A 58 -1.57 7.98 -10.93
N ALA A 59 -1.53 6.70 -10.58
CA ALA A 59 -0.69 5.68 -11.18
C ALA A 59 -1.52 4.81 -12.14
N THR A 60 -0.92 4.41 -13.24
CA THR A 60 -1.45 3.37 -14.13
C THR A 60 -0.84 2.04 -13.71
N ILE A 61 -1.68 1.03 -13.49
CA ILE A 61 -1.28 -0.32 -13.14
C ILE A 61 -1.67 -1.25 -14.27
N THR A 62 -0.69 -1.82 -14.95
CA THR A 62 -0.90 -2.91 -15.90
C THR A 62 -0.65 -4.24 -15.20
N ASP A 63 -1.66 -5.10 -15.21
CA ASP A 63 -1.66 -6.40 -14.54
C ASP A 63 -1.70 -7.51 -15.58
N TRP A 64 -0.75 -8.42 -15.51
CA TRP A 64 -0.76 -9.57 -16.40
C TRP A 64 -0.11 -10.80 -15.74
N THR A 65 -0.39 -11.98 -16.27
CA THR A 65 0.27 -13.21 -15.81
C THR A 65 1.24 -13.67 -16.89
N ARG A 66 2.55 -13.50 -16.66
CA ARG A 66 3.61 -13.73 -17.67
C ARG A 66 3.55 -15.11 -18.31
N LYS A 67 3.02 -16.11 -17.60
CA LYS A 67 2.88 -17.48 -18.10
C LYS A 67 1.82 -17.63 -19.20
N TYR A 68 0.81 -16.76 -19.22
CA TYR A 68 -0.39 -16.91 -20.05
C TYR A 68 -0.63 -15.75 -21.00
N GLN A 69 -0.09 -14.57 -20.70
CA GLN A 69 -0.34 -13.34 -21.44
C GLN A 69 0.90 -12.45 -21.50
N SER A 70 1.01 -11.68 -22.58
CA SER A 70 1.94 -10.57 -22.67
C SER A 70 1.42 -9.37 -21.88
N ARG A 71 2.30 -8.40 -21.63
CA ARG A 71 1.93 -7.18 -20.93
C ARG A 71 0.90 -6.37 -21.72
N GLU A 72 1.02 -6.35 -23.04
CA GLU A 72 0.18 -5.57 -23.95
C GLU A 72 -1.28 -6.03 -23.95
N SER A 73 -1.54 -7.25 -23.48
CA SER A 73 -2.88 -7.82 -23.29
C SER A 73 -3.34 -7.81 -21.83
N GLY A 74 -2.55 -7.21 -20.93
CA GLY A 74 -2.86 -7.13 -19.51
C GLY A 74 -3.99 -6.15 -19.20
N ASP A 75 -4.64 -6.38 -18.07
CA ASP A 75 -5.67 -5.48 -17.56
C ASP A 75 -5.04 -4.17 -17.07
N VAL A 76 -5.70 -3.05 -17.34
CA VAL A 76 -5.18 -1.72 -17.00
C VAL A 76 -6.12 -1.04 -16.02
N TYR A 77 -5.57 -0.63 -14.88
CA TYR A 77 -6.29 0.04 -13.80
C TYR A 77 -5.66 1.38 -13.45
N ARG A 78 -6.49 2.30 -12.94
CA ARG A 78 -6.02 3.55 -12.33
C ARG A 78 -6.02 3.42 -10.82
N ALA A 79 -4.90 3.77 -10.19
CA ALA A 79 -4.77 3.81 -8.75
C ALA A 79 -4.42 5.22 -8.28
N PHE A 80 -5.16 5.73 -7.29
CA PHE A 80 -4.96 7.08 -6.76
C PHE A 80 -4.01 7.05 -5.56
N VAL A 81 -3.20 8.09 -5.44
CA VAL A 81 -2.31 8.25 -4.28
C VAL A 81 -3.14 8.75 -3.09
N LYS A 82 -3.20 7.97 -2.02
CA LYS A 82 -3.89 8.34 -0.77
C LYS A 82 -3.05 7.92 0.44
N ASN A 83 -2.65 8.88 1.26
CA ASN A 83 -1.83 8.63 2.47
C ASN A 83 -0.58 7.78 2.19
N GLY A 84 0.13 8.09 1.10
CA GLY A 84 1.34 7.37 0.67
C GLY A 84 1.09 5.95 0.13
N ARG A 85 -0.16 5.54 -0.07
CA ARG A 85 -0.55 4.26 -0.68
C ARG A 85 -1.19 4.48 -2.05
N LEU A 86 -1.19 3.44 -2.88
CA LEU A 86 -1.98 3.42 -4.11
C LEU A 86 -3.31 2.74 -3.83
N VAL A 87 -4.41 3.40 -4.18
CA VAL A 87 -5.77 2.94 -3.93
C VAL A 87 -6.50 2.80 -5.26
N MET A 88 -6.95 1.59 -5.55
CA MET A 88 -7.87 1.32 -6.66
C MET A 88 -9.30 1.32 -6.11
N PRO A 89 -10.14 2.28 -6.52
CA PRO A 89 -11.53 2.29 -6.11
C PRO A 89 -12.25 1.06 -6.66
N GLU A 90 -13.37 0.72 -6.03
CA GLU A 90 -14.26 -0.33 -6.54
C GLU A 90 -14.83 0.12 -7.88
N ASP A 91 -14.70 -0.73 -8.89
CA ASP A 91 -15.30 -0.52 -10.21
C ASP A 91 -16.47 -1.50 -10.36
N ARG A 92 -17.68 -0.95 -10.35
CA ARG A 92 -18.91 -1.74 -10.46
C ARG A 92 -19.20 -2.17 -11.89
N GLU A 93 -18.71 -1.44 -12.89
CA GLU A 93 -18.96 -1.74 -14.30
C GLU A 93 -18.08 -2.91 -14.74
N HIS A 94 -16.83 -2.96 -14.28
CA HIS A 94 -15.87 -4.03 -14.60
C HIS A 94 -15.73 -5.07 -13.48
N HIS A 95 -16.62 -5.04 -12.48
CA HIS A 95 -16.63 -5.94 -11.31
C HIS A 95 -15.29 -6.03 -10.55
N ALA A 96 -14.44 -5.00 -10.62
CA ALA A 96 -13.16 -4.98 -9.95
C ALA A 96 -13.31 -4.62 -8.46
N PRO A 97 -12.75 -5.42 -7.53
CA PRO A 97 -12.80 -5.12 -6.11
C PRO A 97 -11.98 -3.87 -5.78
N TYR A 98 -12.37 -3.21 -4.69
CA TYR A 98 -11.52 -2.20 -4.07
C TYR A 98 -10.15 -2.81 -3.70
N GLY A 99 -9.07 -2.11 -4.07
CA GLY A 99 -7.70 -2.55 -3.89
C GLY A 99 -6.81 -1.51 -3.21
N GLU A 100 -5.89 -1.96 -2.37
CA GLU A 100 -4.84 -1.14 -1.77
C GLU A 100 -3.47 -1.76 -2.00
N ILE A 101 -2.52 -0.92 -2.40
CA ILE A 101 -1.13 -1.32 -2.60
C ILE A 101 -0.22 -0.49 -1.70
N GLU A 102 0.56 -1.19 -0.88
CA GLU A 102 1.61 -0.60 -0.06
C GLU A 102 2.95 -1.26 -0.35
N VAL A 103 4.05 -0.50 -0.30
CA VAL A 103 5.40 -1.08 -0.35
C VAL A 103 5.99 -1.07 1.05
N LYS A 104 6.33 -2.25 1.56
CA LYS A 104 6.98 -2.45 2.87
C LYS A 104 8.16 -3.39 2.71
N ASN A 105 9.32 -3.05 3.29
CA ASN A 105 10.53 -3.87 3.25
C ASN A 105 10.90 -4.31 1.81
N ASN A 106 10.81 -3.38 0.85
CA ASN A 106 11.06 -3.60 -0.58
C ASN A 106 10.17 -4.69 -1.22
N LYS A 107 9.00 -4.95 -0.65
CA LYS A 107 7.95 -5.82 -1.20
C LYS A 107 6.70 -5.01 -1.42
N LEU A 108 6.05 -5.23 -2.55
CA LEU A 108 4.75 -4.65 -2.84
C LEU A 108 3.68 -5.61 -2.31
N ILE A 109 2.83 -5.10 -1.42
CA ILE A 109 1.74 -5.82 -0.80
C ILE A 109 0.46 -5.29 -1.41
N TYR A 110 -0.19 -6.12 -2.21
CA TYR A 110 -1.48 -5.82 -2.81
C TYR A 110 -2.57 -6.49 -1.98
N ARG A 111 -3.53 -5.71 -1.49
CA ARG A 111 -4.71 -6.20 -0.80
C ARG A 111 -5.96 -5.86 -1.59
N THR A 112 -6.88 -6.81 -1.70
CA THR A 112 -8.20 -6.58 -2.30
C THR A 112 -9.28 -6.93 -1.31
N LYS A 113 -10.35 -6.14 -1.29
CA LYS A 113 -11.55 -6.54 -0.56
C LYS A 113 -12.18 -7.74 -1.27
N PRO A 114 -12.63 -8.77 -0.52
CA PRO A 114 -13.31 -9.89 -1.12
C PRO A 114 -14.64 -9.41 -1.73
N ASN A 115 -14.87 -9.77 -2.99
CA ASN A 115 -16.15 -9.58 -3.70
C ASN A 115 -16.89 -10.92 -3.75
N GLY A 116 -18.08 -11.03 -3.15
CA GLY A 116 -18.90 -12.26 -3.15
C GLY A 116 -19.93 -12.34 -2.03
N ILE A 117 -20.82 -13.36 -2.11
CA ILE A 117 -21.94 -13.62 -1.17
C ILE A 117 -21.43 -13.98 0.25
N LEU A 118 -20.26 -14.63 0.33
CA LEU A 118 -19.56 -14.86 1.58
C LEU A 118 -18.62 -13.68 1.85
N LYS A 119 -19.17 -12.63 2.46
CA LYS A 119 -18.41 -11.49 3.00
C LYS A 119 -17.45 -11.97 4.08
N SER A 120 -16.32 -12.55 3.68
CA SER A 120 -15.17 -12.73 4.57
C SER A 120 -14.71 -11.34 5.01
N SER A 121 -14.51 -11.13 6.31
CA SER A 121 -13.89 -9.91 6.85
C SER A 121 -12.40 -9.80 6.51
N THR A 122 -11.82 -10.86 5.95
CA THR A 122 -10.39 -10.97 5.68
C THR A 122 -10.10 -10.53 4.24
N TRP A 123 -9.27 -9.51 4.08
CA TRP A 123 -8.82 -9.06 2.76
C TRP A 123 -7.88 -10.08 2.15
N ASP A 124 -8.02 -10.30 0.85
CA ASP A 124 -7.04 -11.08 0.10
C ASP A 124 -5.72 -10.31 0.05
N LYS A 125 -4.61 -11.05 0.12
CA LYS A 125 -3.26 -10.46 0.17
C LYS A 125 -2.35 -11.19 -0.79
N GLN A 126 -1.73 -10.42 -1.68
CA GLN A 126 -0.67 -10.87 -2.57
C GLN A 126 0.61 -10.06 -2.34
N ILE A 127 1.74 -10.72 -2.54
CA ILE A 127 3.06 -10.15 -2.27
C ILE A 127 3.90 -10.26 -3.53
N PHE A 128 4.37 -9.13 -4.01
CA PHE A 128 5.22 -9.01 -5.18
C PHE A 128 6.61 -8.53 -4.76
N THR A 129 7.60 -8.99 -5.53
CA THR A 129 8.99 -8.53 -5.44
C THR A 129 9.32 -7.73 -6.68
N ARG A 130 10.10 -6.67 -6.53
CA ARG A 130 10.53 -5.86 -7.67
C ARG A 130 11.32 -6.73 -8.65
N GLU A 131 10.95 -6.67 -9.92
CA GLU A 131 11.72 -7.28 -10.99
C GLU A 131 13.04 -6.51 -11.12
N ARG A 132 14.15 -7.25 -11.17
CA ARG A 132 15.51 -6.67 -11.19
C ARG A 132 15.82 -6.06 -12.54
#